data_AF-X1HKB7-F1
#
_entry.id   AF-X1HKB7-F1
#
_cell.length_a   1.000
_cell.length_b   1.000
_cell.length_c   1.000
_cell.angle_alpha   90.00
_cell.angle_beta   90.00
_cell.angle_gamma   90.00
#
_symmetry.space_group_name_H-M   'P 1'
#
loop_
_entity.id
_entity.type
_entity.pdbx_description
1 polymer ?
#
loop_
_entity_poly.entity_id
_entity_poly.type
_entity_poly.pdbx_seq_one_letter_code
_entity_poly.pdbx_strand_id
1 'polypeptide(L)'
;SSGSSTEIKQEVINSGKKKIFDFYQIYINTYLICRVDFYKRLVKEGIFTLEKLFGFFKEKSLDKDLSLFLLEGMKYFILCEYHAAIFILIPQIETLAKKIAEKVKIPIKKVVREGEQDKTLGDFLLDENFQVKIGTDLNTYCLWFLADKTGFNLRNRISHGLIRYKDVQSFIVVGVIDIIILLIEVLNHLK
;
A
#
# COMPACT_ATOMS: atom_id res chain seq x y z
N SER A 1 26.61 -24.80 -24.18
CA SER A 1 27.01 -23.37 -24.20
C SER A 1 25.82 -22.40 -24.24
N SER A 2 24.57 -22.84 -24.04
CA SER A 2 23.37 -21.99 -24.05
C SER A 2 22.90 -21.48 -22.66
N GLY A 3 23.47 -21.99 -21.56
CA GLY A 3 23.12 -21.59 -20.19
C GLY A 3 23.69 -20.23 -19.77
N SER A 4 24.94 -19.92 -20.13
CA SER A 4 25.61 -18.72 -19.61
C SER A 4 25.08 -17.40 -20.20
N SER A 5 24.59 -17.40 -21.44
CA SER A 5 24.06 -16.19 -22.09
C SER A 5 22.70 -15.76 -21.55
N THR A 6 21.91 -16.71 -21.02
CA THR A 6 20.59 -16.45 -20.40
C THR A 6 20.77 -15.92 -18.97
N GLU A 7 21.71 -16.49 -18.21
CA GLU A 7 22.07 -16.03 -16.86
C GLU A 7 22.65 -14.61 -16.87
N ILE A 8 23.56 -14.31 -17.80
CA ILE A 8 24.15 -12.96 -17.95
C ILE A 8 23.07 -11.93 -18.32
N LYS A 9 22.13 -12.26 -19.20
CA LYS A 9 20.99 -11.38 -19.52
C LYS A 9 20.11 -11.12 -18.30
N GLN A 10 19.84 -12.16 -17.50
CA GLN A 10 19.02 -12.03 -16.31
C GLN A 10 19.72 -11.19 -15.22
N GLU A 11 21.04 -11.35 -15.04
CA GLU A 11 21.84 -10.52 -14.13
C GLU A 11 21.88 -9.05 -14.55
N VAL A 12 22.04 -8.77 -15.85
CA VAL A 12 22.03 -7.39 -16.38
C VAL A 12 20.65 -6.75 -16.18
N ILE A 13 19.56 -7.48 -16.41
CA ILE A 13 18.19 -7.01 -16.17
C ILE A 13 17.97 -6.75 -14.66
N ASN A 14 18.41 -7.66 -13.79
CA ASN A 14 18.27 -7.52 -12.35
C ASN A 14 19.09 -6.34 -11.80
N SER A 15 20.29 -6.12 -12.33
CA SER A 15 21.17 -4.98 -12.02
C SER A 15 20.54 -3.65 -12.44
N GLY A 16 19.96 -3.59 -13.64
CA GLY A 16 19.21 -2.43 -14.13
C GLY A 16 17.99 -2.11 -13.27
N LYS A 17 17.18 -3.12 -12.93
CA LYS A 17 16.04 -2.98 -12.01
C LYS A 17 16.48 -2.46 -10.64
N LYS A 18 17.55 -3.01 -10.07
CA LYS A 18 18.09 -2.57 -8.77
C LYS A 18 18.46 -1.08 -8.77
N LYS A 19 19.18 -0.60 -9.79
CA LYS A 19 19.55 0.82 -9.89
C LYS A 19 18.35 1.75 -9.98
N ILE A 20 17.33 1.36 -10.75
CA ILE A 20 16.07 2.10 -10.84
C ILE A 20 15.40 2.15 -9.45
N PHE A 21 15.36 1.03 -8.74
CA PHE A 21 14.79 0.97 -7.39
C PHE A 21 15.57 1.79 -6.35
N ASP A 22 16.90 1.81 -6.40
CA ASP A 22 17.72 2.65 -5.53
C ASP A 22 17.38 4.14 -5.74
N PHE A 23 17.12 4.55 -6.98
CA PHE A 23 16.67 5.91 -7.31
C PHE A 23 15.26 6.20 -6.77
N TYR A 24 14.31 5.27 -6.97
CA TYR A 24 12.97 5.36 -6.38
C TYR A 24 13.00 5.44 -4.86
N GLN A 25 13.90 4.69 -4.21
CA GLN A 25 14.08 4.72 -2.76
C GLN A 25 14.45 6.12 -2.27
N ILE A 26 15.41 6.78 -2.93
CA ILE A 26 15.82 8.15 -2.58
C ILE A 26 14.67 9.14 -2.78
N TYR A 27 14.01 9.07 -3.93
CA TYR A 27 12.89 9.97 -4.27
C TYR A 27 11.75 9.81 -3.26
N ILE A 28 11.33 8.58 -2.99
CA ILE A 28 10.23 8.28 -2.09
C ILE A 28 10.61 8.63 -0.65
N ASN A 29 11.83 8.35 -0.19
CA ASN A 29 12.24 8.77 1.15
C ASN A 29 12.18 10.29 1.30
N THR A 30 12.66 11.03 0.31
CA THR A 30 12.59 12.50 0.31
C THR A 30 11.15 12.98 0.33
N TYR A 31 10.29 12.41 -0.52
CA TYR A 31 8.86 12.69 -0.54
C TYR A 31 8.22 12.42 0.82
N LEU A 32 8.42 11.24 1.39
CA LEU A 32 7.78 10.83 2.64
C LEU A 32 8.25 11.67 3.83
N ILE A 33 9.51 12.12 3.87
CA ILE A 33 9.99 13.06 4.89
C ILE A 33 9.20 14.37 4.81
N CYS A 34 9.05 14.95 3.62
CA CYS A 34 8.24 16.17 3.44
C CYS A 34 6.77 15.93 3.82
N ARG A 35 6.23 14.76 3.50
CA ARG A 35 4.85 14.38 3.85
C ARG A 35 4.65 14.24 5.35
N VAL A 36 5.63 13.74 6.11
CA VAL A 36 5.54 13.69 7.58
C VAL A 36 5.30 15.07 8.17
N ASP A 37 6.07 16.07 7.76
CA ASP A 37 5.90 17.43 8.27
C ASP A 37 4.59 18.07 7.81
N PHE A 38 4.13 17.73 6.60
CA PHE A 38 2.80 18.10 6.13
C PHE A 38 1.69 17.54 7.02
N TYR A 39 1.66 16.23 7.29
CA TYR A 39 0.64 15.63 8.18
C TYR A 39 0.72 16.17 9.60
N LYS A 40 1.92 16.38 10.15
CA LYS A 40 2.08 17.02 11.48
C LYS A 40 1.43 18.40 11.52
N ARG A 41 1.59 19.21 10.47
CA ARG A 41 0.92 20.52 10.35
C ARG A 41 -0.60 20.35 10.30
N LEU A 42 -1.11 19.43 9.47
CA LEU A 42 -2.55 19.19 9.39
C LEU A 42 -3.17 18.75 10.73
N VAL A 43 -2.48 17.90 11.49
CA VAL A 43 -2.91 17.50 12.82
C VAL A 43 -2.90 18.70 13.78
N LYS A 44 -1.80 19.48 13.80
CA LYS A 44 -1.67 20.67 14.65
C LYS A 44 -2.72 21.74 14.34
N GLU A 45 -3.08 21.92 13.08
CA GLU A 45 -4.09 22.88 12.63
C GLU A 45 -5.53 22.36 12.79
N GLY A 46 -5.71 21.15 13.32
CA GLY A 46 -7.04 20.56 13.49
C GLY A 46 -7.73 20.23 12.16
N ILE A 47 -6.97 20.09 11.08
CA ILE A 47 -7.46 19.69 9.75
C ILE A 47 -7.52 18.16 9.64
N PHE A 48 -6.55 17.46 10.23
CA PHE A 48 -6.50 16.00 10.27
C PHE A 48 -6.93 15.49 11.65
N THR A 49 -8.25 15.39 11.85
CA THR A 49 -8.87 14.90 13.09
C THR A 49 -9.74 13.68 12.83
N LEU A 50 -10.00 12.86 13.86
CA LEU A 50 -10.86 11.68 13.74
C LEU A 50 -12.27 12.03 13.27
N GLU A 51 -12.82 13.15 13.72
CA GLU A 51 -14.14 13.64 13.30
C GLU A 51 -14.18 13.95 11.80
N LYS A 52 -13.19 14.70 11.30
CA LYS A 52 -13.09 15.04 9.87
C LYS A 52 -12.82 13.82 9.00
N LEU A 53 -11.98 12.90 9.47
CA LEU A 53 -11.74 11.62 8.81
C LEU A 53 -13.00 10.76 8.74
N PHE A 54 -13.77 10.69 9.81
CA PHE A 54 -15.04 9.97 9.82
C PHE A 54 -16.04 10.58 8.83
N GLY A 55 -16.15 11.90 8.81
CA GLY A 55 -16.94 12.64 7.83
C GLY A 55 -16.52 12.32 6.40
N PHE A 56 -15.21 12.35 6.12
CA PHE A 56 -14.64 11.98 4.83
C PHE A 56 -14.98 10.53 4.43
N PHE A 57 -14.79 9.55 5.31
CA PHE A 57 -15.11 8.14 5.01
C PHE A 57 -16.60 7.92 4.73
N LYS A 58 -17.47 8.64 5.45
CA LYS A 58 -18.92 8.61 5.22
C LYS A 58 -19.29 9.22 3.87
N GLU A 59 -18.70 10.36 3.51
CA GLU A 59 -18.89 10.99 2.20
C GLU A 59 -18.49 10.03 1.07
N LYS A 60 -17.37 9.32 1.26
CA LYS A 60 -16.84 8.31 0.33
C LYS A 60 -17.56 6.97 0.36
N SER A 61 -18.70 6.88 1.07
CA SER A 61 -19.56 5.70 1.16
C SER A 61 -18.81 4.40 1.52
N LEU A 62 -17.77 4.51 2.35
CA LEU A 62 -17.08 3.33 2.86
C LEU A 62 -17.98 2.56 3.81
N ASP A 63 -17.85 1.24 3.83
CA ASP A 63 -18.57 0.43 4.82
C ASP A 63 -18.11 0.76 6.24
N LYS A 64 -19.01 0.46 7.19
CA LYS A 64 -18.82 0.82 8.59
C LYS A 64 -17.57 0.16 9.20
N ASP A 65 -17.33 -1.11 8.91
CA ASP A 65 -16.22 -1.86 9.53
C ASP A 65 -14.88 -1.35 9.02
N LEU A 66 -14.73 -1.19 7.70
CA LEU A 66 -13.53 -0.58 7.11
C LEU A 66 -13.30 0.82 7.69
N SER A 67 -14.34 1.65 7.80
CA SER A 67 -14.24 2.99 8.36
C SER A 67 -13.74 2.97 9.81
N LEU A 68 -14.22 2.05 10.64
CA LEU A 68 -13.79 1.91 12.03
C LEU A 68 -12.33 1.46 12.15
N PHE A 69 -11.90 0.47 11.37
CA PHE A 69 -10.49 0.06 11.35
C PHE A 69 -9.58 1.19 10.87
N LEU A 70 -9.96 1.91 9.82
CA LEU A 70 -9.21 3.06 9.34
C LEU A 70 -9.12 4.15 10.41
N LEU A 71 -10.23 4.50 11.07
CA LEU A 71 -10.21 5.47 12.16
C LEU A 71 -9.29 5.08 13.32
N GLU A 72 -9.32 3.82 13.76
CA GLU A 72 -8.46 3.35 14.84
C GLU A 72 -6.98 3.42 14.44
N GLY A 73 -6.64 3.01 13.21
CA GLY A 73 -5.29 3.15 12.69
C GLY A 73 -4.82 4.62 12.59
N MET A 74 -5.70 5.52 12.14
CA MET A 74 -5.41 6.96 12.04
C MET A 74 -5.27 7.61 13.42
N LYS A 75 -6.03 7.15 14.42
CA LYS A 75 -5.90 7.58 15.82
C LYS A 75 -4.50 7.29 16.36
N TYR A 76 -4.00 6.07 16.16
CA TYR A 76 -2.63 5.72 16.56
C TYR A 76 -1.58 6.57 15.85
N PHE A 77 -1.78 6.88 14.57
CA PHE A 77 -0.90 7.82 13.86
C PHE A 77 -0.90 9.23 14.50
N ILE A 78 -2.08 9.78 14.81
CA ILE A 78 -2.22 11.10 15.46
C ILE A 78 -1.53 11.11 16.82
N LEU A 79 -1.62 10.01 17.58
CA LEU A 79 -0.94 9.82 18.87
C LEU A 79 0.55 9.48 18.75
N CYS A 80 1.11 9.47 17.54
CA CYS A 80 2.49 9.08 17.25
C CYS A 80 2.85 7.62 17.62
N GLU A 81 1.85 6.76 17.78
CA GLU A 81 1.96 5.33 18.07
C GLU A 81 2.05 4.52 16.76
N TYR A 82 3.16 4.70 16.04
CA TYR A 82 3.32 4.24 14.67
C TYR A 82 3.22 2.71 14.49
N HIS A 83 3.69 1.94 15.48
CA HIS A 83 3.64 0.48 15.44
C HIS A 83 2.20 -0.03 15.41
N ALA A 84 1.35 0.44 16.33
CA ALA A 84 -0.05 0.06 16.36
C ALA A 84 -0.77 0.49 15.06
N ALA A 85 -0.46 1.69 14.55
CA ALA A 85 -1.05 2.19 13.31
C ALA A 85 -0.80 1.26 12.12
N ILE A 86 0.44 0.79 11.89
CA ILE A 86 0.73 -0.05 10.71
C ILE A 86 0.04 -1.41 10.76
N PHE A 87 -0.06 -2.04 11.94
CA PHE A 87 -0.69 -3.35 12.08
C PHE A 87 -2.19 -3.29 11.81
N ILE A 88 -2.81 -2.15 12.06
CA ILE A 88 -4.23 -1.93 11.78
C ILE A 88 -4.44 -1.52 10.32
N LEU A 89 -3.64 -0.56 9.80
CA LEU A 89 -3.87 0.07 8.50
C LEU A 89 -3.50 -0.82 7.31
N ILE A 90 -2.40 -1.58 7.39
CA ILE A 90 -1.93 -2.36 6.23
C ILE A 90 -2.93 -3.42 5.75
N PRO A 91 -3.56 -4.22 6.63
CA PRO A 91 -4.61 -5.15 6.19
C PRO A 91 -5.75 -4.46 5.44
N GLN A 92 -6.08 -3.21 5.79
CA GLN A 92 -7.16 -2.46 5.14
C GLN A 92 -6.83 -2.07 3.69
N ILE A 93 -5.55 -1.99 3.32
CA ILE A 93 -5.16 -1.80 1.91
C ILE A 93 -5.60 -2.99 1.07
N GLU A 94 -5.51 -4.21 1.60
CA GLU A 94 -5.99 -5.41 0.91
C GLU A 94 -7.52 -5.41 0.79
N THR A 95 -8.23 -5.01 1.84
CA THR A 95 -9.70 -4.82 1.80
C THR A 95 -10.11 -3.81 0.74
N LEU A 96 -9.42 -2.66 0.65
CA LEU A 96 -9.65 -1.64 -0.38
C LEU A 96 -9.38 -2.18 -1.78
N ALA A 97 -8.29 -2.93 -1.98
CA ALA A 97 -7.98 -3.55 -3.26
C ALA A 97 -9.05 -4.58 -3.67
N LYS A 98 -9.55 -5.40 -2.73
CA LYS A 98 -10.67 -6.33 -2.98
C LYS A 98 -11.93 -5.57 -3.41
N LYS A 99 -12.31 -4.50 -2.72
CA LYS A 99 -13.48 -3.67 -3.08
C LYS A 99 -13.35 -3.04 -4.47
N ILE A 100 -12.16 -2.55 -4.81
CA ILE A 100 -11.88 -2.04 -6.17
C ILE A 100 -12.08 -3.17 -7.18
N ALA A 101 -11.48 -4.34 -6.96
CA ALA A 101 -11.60 -5.49 -7.85
C ALA A 101 -13.05 -5.94 -8.03
N GLU A 102 -13.83 -6.03 -6.95
CA GLU A 102 -15.27 -6.35 -7.01
C GLU A 102 -16.03 -5.34 -7.86
N LYS A 103 -15.79 -4.05 -7.64
CA LYS A 103 -16.46 -2.96 -8.37
C LYS A 103 -16.19 -3.02 -9.88
N VAL A 104 -14.98 -3.39 -10.27
CA VAL A 104 -14.59 -3.54 -11.68
C VAL A 104 -14.71 -4.98 -12.21
N LYS A 105 -15.36 -5.88 -11.46
CA LYS A 105 -15.60 -7.29 -11.83
C LYS A 105 -14.33 -8.10 -12.11
N ILE A 106 -13.22 -7.75 -11.46
CA ILE A 106 -12.02 -8.58 -11.45
C ILE A 106 -12.22 -9.71 -10.43
N PRO A 107 -11.98 -10.98 -10.79
CA PRO A 107 -12.14 -12.09 -9.85
C PRO A 107 -11.30 -11.89 -8.59
N ILE A 108 -11.95 -11.97 -7.43
CA ILE A 108 -11.31 -11.87 -6.11
C ILE A 108 -10.74 -13.19 -5.59
N LYS A 109 -11.04 -14.29 -6.28
CA LYS A 109 -10.49 -15.62 -6.00
C LYS A 109 -9.59 -16.08 -7.13
N LYS A 110 -8.67 -16.98 -6.81
CA LYS A 110 -7.85 -17.71 -7.76
C LYS A 110 -7.98 -19.21 -7.51
N VAL A 111 -7.96 -19.98 -8.60
CA VAL A 111 -7.97 -21.44 -8.54
C VAL A 111 -6.56 -21.93 -8.22
N VAL A 112 -6.45 -22.84 -7.26
CA VAL A 112 -5.24 -23.56 -6.90
C VAL A 112 -5.52 -25.05 -6.79
N ARG A 113 -4.46 -25.85 -6.61
CA ARG A 113 -4.56 -27.32 -6.57
C ARG A 113 -5.58 -27.84 -5.56
N GLU A 114 -5.76 -27.14 -4.44
CA GLU A 114 -6.64 -27.53 -3.34
C GLU A 114 -8.03 -26.88 -3.39
N GLY A 115 -8.37 -26.17 -4.47
CA GLY A 115 -9.66 -25.50 -4.64
C GLY A 115 -9.52 -24.02 -4.96
N GLU A 116 -10.38 -23.18 -4.38
CA GLU A 116 -10.30 -21.73 -4.54
C GLU A 116 -9.70 -21.08 -3.29
N GLN A 117 -8.86 -20.07 -3.51
CA GLN A 117 -8.39 -19.19 -2.44
C GLN A 117 -8.60 -17.73 -2.82
N ASP A 118 -8.71 -16.87 -1.81
CA ASP A 118 -8.73 -15.43 -2.01
C ASP A 118 -7.44 -14.95 -2.68
N LYS A 119 -7.58 -14.04 -3.64
CA LYS A 119 -6.46 -13.25 -4.14
C LYS A 119 -5.97 -12.36 -3.01
N THR A 120 -4.66 -12.33 -2.88
CA THR A 120 -3.94 -11.48 -1.96
C THR A 120 -3.66 -10.12 -2.62
N LEU A 121 -3.29 -9.08 -1.86
CA LEU A 121 -2.87 -7.79 -2.42
C LEU A 121 -1.79 -7.93 -3.49
N GLY A 122 -0.81 -8.80 -3.29
CA GLY A 122 0.23 -9.07 -4.29
C GLY A 122 -0.33 -9.63 -5.60
N ASP A 123 -1.35 -10.49 -5.54
CA ASP A 123 -2.01 -11.01 -6.73
C ASP A 123 -2.75 -9.91 -7.50
N PHE A 124 -3.43 -8.98 -6.79
CA PHE A 124 -4.09 -7.85 -7.44
C PHE A 124 -3.09 -6.88 -8.07
N LEU A 125 -1.99 -6.57 -7.40
CA LEU A 125 -1.00 -5.64 -7.94
C LEU A 125 -0.30 -6.18 -9.20
N LEU A 126 -0.22 -7.50 -9.36
CA LEU A 126 0.30 -8.17 -10.57
C LEU A 126 -0.76 -8.40 -11.66
N ASP A 127 -2.04 -8.17 -11.39
CA ASP A 127 -3.12 -8.32 -12.36
C ASP A 127 -3.17 -7.09 -13.29
N GLU A 128 -2.96 -7.29 -14.59
CA GLU A 128 -2.93 -6.22 -15.59
C GLU A 128 -4.24 -5.42 -15.65
N ASN A 129 -5.40 -6.09 -15.45
CA ASN A 129 -6.68 -5.39 -15.45
C ASN A 129 -6.79 -4.49 -14.22
N PHE A 130 -6.27 -4.95 -13.08
CA PHE A 130 -6.25 -4.14 -11.86
C PHE A 130 -5.31 -2.95 -12.00
N GLN A 131 -4.12 -3.15 -12.57
CA GLN A 131 -3.16 -2.09 -12.90
C GLN A 131 -3.79 -0.99 -13.75
N VAL A 132 -4.51 -1.36 -14.81
CA VAL A 132 -5.21 -0.40 -15.68
C VAL A 132 -6.25 0.41 -14.91
N LYS A 133 -6.94 -0.19 -13.93
CA LYS A 133 -7.99 0.50 -13.17
C LYS A 133 -7.47 1.45 -12.11
N ILE A 134 -6.37 1.10 -11.43
CA ILE A 134 -5.80 1.97 -10.39
C ILE A 134 -4.74 2.95 -10.93
N GLY A 135 -4.29 2.75 -12.17
CA GLY A 135 -3.22 3.53 -12.81
C GLY A 135 -1.84 2.93 -12.54
N THR A 136 -0.97 3.01 -13.55
CA THR A 136 0.37 2.39 -13.53
C THR A 136 1.28 2.94 -12.44
N ASP A 137 1.21 4.25 -12.19
CA ASP A 137 2.09 4.91 -11.22
C ASP A 137 1.71 4.54 -9.78
N LEU A 138 0.40 4.56 -9.47
CA LEU A 138 -0.10 4.13 -8.17
C LEU A 138 0.15 2.63 -7.95
N ASN A 139 -0.05 1.80 -8.98
CA ASN A 139 0.25 0.38 -8.87
C ASN A 139 1.75 0.15 -8.60
N THR A 140 2.63 0.82 -9.34
CA THR A 140 4.09 0.71 -9.16
C THR A 140 4.50 1.15 -7.75
N TYR A 141 3.93 2.25 -7.26
CA TYR A 141 4.16 2.73 -5.90
C TYR A 141 3.70 1.70 -4.86
N CYS A 142 2.48 1.18 -4.99
CA CYS A 142 1.94 0.15 -4.10
C CYS A 142 2.78 -1.14 -4.12
N LEU A 143 3.16 -1.61 -5.32
CA LEU A 143 3.94 -2.83 -5.50
C LEU A 143 5.29 -2.68 -4.78
N TRP A 144 6.02 -1.60 -5.06
CA TRP A 144 7.31 -1.35 -4.43
C TRP A 144 7.20 -1.17 -2.91
N PHE A 145 6.21 -0.42 -2.43
CA PHE A 145 6.08 -0.10 -1.01
C PHE A 145 5.59 -1.31 -0.19
N LEU A 146 4.68 -2.12 -0.73
CA LEU A 146 3.96 -3.14 0.03
C LEU A 146 4.40 -4.57 -0.25
N ALA A 147 4.75 -4.93 -1.49
CA ALA A 147 4.77 -6.34 -1.92
C ALA A 147 6.04 -6.79 -2.66
N ASP A 148 6.80 -5.89 -3.27
CA ASP A 148 8.01 -6.24 -4.01
C ASP A 148 9.18 -6.52 -3.06
N LYS A 149 9.87 -7.64 -3.26
CA LYS A 149 11.01 -8.07 -2.42
C LYS A 149 12.23 -7.16 -2.52
N THR A 150 12.35 -6.41 -3.60
CA THR A 150 13.41 -5.43 -3.86
C THR A 150 13.06 -4.02 -3.37
N GLY A 151 11.79 -3.78 -3.01
CA GLY A 151 11.32 -2.56 -2.36
C GLY A 151 11.21 -2.68 -0.84
N PHE A 152 10.34 -1.85 -0.23
CA PHE A 152 10.10 -1.91 1.22
C PHE A 152 9.47 -3.24 1.66
N ASN A 153 8.69 -3.85 0.77
CA ASN A 153 8.02 -5.13 0.97
C ASN A 153 7.19 -5.18 2.27
N LEU A 154 6.62 -4.04 2.66
CA LEU A 154 6.17 -3.81 4.02
C LEU A 154 5.07 -4.80 4.45
N ARG A 155 4.09 -5.05 3.59
CA ARG A 155 2.97 -5.95 3.89
C ARG A 155 3.46 -7.38 4.13
N ASN A 156 4.39 -7.88 3.31
CA ASN A 156 4.92 -9.23 3.48
C ASN A 156 5.80 -9.32 4.72
N ARG A 157 6.62 -8.29 5.00
CA ARG A 157 7.45 -8.25 6.20
C ARG A 157 6.62 -8.26 7.48
N ILE A 158 5.50 -7.53 7.53
CA ILE A 158 4.56 -7.58 8.65
C ILE A 158 3.95 -8.97 8.76
N SER A 159 3.39 -9.49 7.66
CA SER A 159 2.65 -10.77 7.68
C SER A 159 3.52 -11.97 8.08
N HIS A 160 4.83 -11.90 7.79
CA HIS A 160 5.79 -12.95 8.14
C HIS A 160 6.57 -12.65 9.45
N GLY A 161 6.23 -11.58 10.19
CA GLY A 161 6.91 -11.24 11.45
C GLY A 161 8.37 -10.81 11.27
N LEU A 162 8.76 -10.33 10.08
CA LEU A 162 10.13 -9.92 9.74
C LEU A 162 10.38 -8.42 9.96
N ILE A 163 9.38 -7.68 10.45
CA ILE A 163 9.53 -6.27 10.78
C ILE A 163 10.13 -6.12 12.18
N ARG A 164 11.18 -5.31 12.31
CA ARG A 164 11.74 -4.96 13.62
C ARG A 164 11.14 -3.66 14.11
N TYR A 165 11.14 -3.46 15.43
CA TYR A 165 10.61 -2.25 16.03
C TYR A 165 11.20 -0.96 15.43
N LYS A 166 12.51 -0.93 15.17
CA LYS A 166 13.19 0.23 14.56
C LYS A 166 12.85 0.50 13.09
N ASP A 167 12.27 -0.48 12.40
CA ASP A 167 11.93 -0.36 10.99
C ASP A 167 10.61 0.44 10.79
N VAL A 168 9.83 0.63 11.87
CA VAL A 168 8.57 1.38 11.85
C VAL A 168 8.83 2.82 12.28
N GLN A 169 8.82 3.72 11.30
CA GLN A 169 9.02 5.15 11.50
C GLN A 169 7.82 5.94 10.97
N SER A 170 7.69 7.21 11.36
CA SER A 170 6.56 8.06 10.98
C SER A 170 6.32 8.10 9.47
N PHE A 171 7.39 8.15 8.67
CA PHE A 171 7.29 8.20 7.21
C PHE A 171 6.71 6.92 6.60
N ILE A 172 6.90 5.77 7.25
CA ILE A 172 6.28 4.51 6.82
C ILE A 172 4.77 4.59 6.98
N VAL A 173 4.30 5.06 8.15
CA VAL A 173 2.87 5.20 8.42
C VAL A 173 2.24 6.22 7.47
N VAL A 174 2.93 7.32 7.20
CA VAL A 174 2.49 8.32 6.22
C VAL A 174 2.35 7.73 4.82
N GLY A 175 3.29 6.91 4.35
CA GLY A 175 3.17 6.21 3.07
C GLY A 175 1.96 5.28 3.03
N VAL A 176 1.69 4.55 4.13
CA VAL A 176 0.49 3.71 4.26
C VAL A 176 -0.79 4.54 4.18
N ILE A 177 -0.84 5.67 4.89
CA ILE A 177 -1.98 6.61 4.88
C ILE A 177 -2.20 7.18 3.47
N ASP A 178 -1.14 7.61 2.79
CA ASP A 178 -1.20 8.14 1.42
C ASP A 178 -1.78 7.10 0.46
N ILE A 179 -1.33 5.84 0.53
CA ILE A 179 -1.87 4.75 -0.29
C ILE A 179 -3.36 4.53 0.00
N ILE A 180 -3.77 4.52 1.28
CA ILE A 180 -5.17 4.33 1.67
C ILE A 180 -6.04 5.44 1.08
N ILE A 181 -5.64 6.70 1.23
CA ILE A 181 -6.40 7.84 0.70
C ILE A 181 -6.52 7.76 -0.82
N LEU A 182 -5.41 7.44 -1.52
CA LEU A 182 -5.41 7.31 -2.98
C LEU A 182 -6.32 6.16 -3.45
N LEU A 183 -6.31 5.01 -2.76
CA LEU A 183 -7.19 3.88 -3.11
C LEU A 183 -8.66 4.17 -2.81
N ILE A 184 -8.98 4.89 -1.73
CA ILE A 184 -10.34 5.36 -1.46
C ILE A 184 -10.80 6.25 -2.61
N GLU A 185 -9.94 7.14 -3.10
CA GLU A 185 -10.29 8.05 -4.19
C GLU A 185 -10.50 7.31 -5.51
N VAL A 186 -9.63 6.35 -5.83
CA VAL A 186 -9.84 5.43 -6.96
C VAL A 186 -11.18 4.71 -6.84
N LEU A 187 -11.46 4.09 -5.69
CA LEU A 187 -12.71 3.35 -5.46
C LEU A 187 -13.94 4.23 -5.71
N ASN A 188 -13.90 5.51 -5.34
CA ASN A 188 -14.99 6.45 -5.53
C ASN A 188 -15.14 6.96 -6.97
N HIS A 189 -14.04 7.05 -7.73
CA HIS A 189 -14.07 7.49 -9.13
C HIS A 189 -14.39 6.37 -10.14
N LEU A 190 -14.26 5.11 -9.74
CA LEU A 190 -14.71 3.98 -10.56
C LEU A 190 -16.23 4.03 -10.70
N LYS A 191 -16.71 4.02 -11.94
CA LYS A 191 -18.14 3.96 -12.27
C LYS A 191 -18.62 2.52 -12.29
#